data_AF-A0A9P8G7K0-F1
#
_entry.id   AF-A0A9P8G7K0-F1
#
_cell.length_a   1.000
_cell.length_b   1.000
_cell.length_c   1.000
_cell.angle_alpha   90.00
_cell.angle_beta   90.00
_cell.angle_gamma   90.00
#
_symmetry.space_group_name_H-M   'P 1'
#
loop_
_entity.id
_entity.type
_entity.pdbx_description
1 polymer ?
#
loop_
_entity_poly.entity_id
_entity_poly.type
_entity_poly.pdbx_seq_one_letter_code
_entity_poly.pdbx_strand_id
1 'polypeptide(L)'
;MDYASPVWYLAVSNKTLSVLHRAQRVAAQAIVGGFRTLGLDVAVLEAGISSLQQRLHEQTLRFWISIQKLEASHIHAKLAKTKPIRRFNSPLRKAAGLFRELNANRAEKIPAIGCEPWSPKAHVHILDKEAAKLATVEQPATIDFYTDGSVRNGRAGIGIWTSAWEVSRTIRRAEETNVHLTELEAIWMAIKGLSHENNRLVKIRVFTDSQSALRSIQSAKINDSLGLVKKIREKITKTTFSLHWVPGHEGIKGNERANELAQKATEADSPMPNPANNIPISAIYARAKVMNFKPKLQEFYGATTGKHLQKIDKALPGKHTNKIYNALNRTAAAILVQLRTNISRLNTYLSKINVADTDRCECGMTETVPHFLFSCPRWRNERQAMKSAHSSRYWDVSYALGGYSTAERDGKKVDGEKDIWQPDLNAVKATIDYAIKTGRLQRQM
;
A
#
# COMPACT_ATOMS: atom_id res chain seq x y z
N MET A 1 13.58 -4.49 15.11
CA MET A 1 14.27 -5.68 14.59
C MET A 1 14.81 -5.49 13.17
N ASP A 2 14.25 -4.56 12.38
CA ASP A 2 14.55 -4.53 10.95
C ASP A 2 15.64 -3.50 10.57
N TYR A 3 16.18 -2.76 11.54
CA TYR A 3 17.22 -1.75 11.30
C TYR A 3 18.45 -2.33 10.59
N ALA A 4 18.95 -1.61 9.58
CA ALA A 4 20.07 -2.01 8.73
C ALA A 4 19.91 -3.39 8.07
N SER A 5 18.69 -3.94 7.96
CA SER A 5 18.43 -5.24 7.33
C SER A 5 19.03 -5.44 5.94
N PRO A 6 19.12 -4.42 5.05
CA PRO A 6 19.74 -4.61 3.73
C PRO A 6 21.22 -5.02 3.80
N VAL A 7 21.90 -4.76 4.92
CA VAL A 7 23.33 -5.03 5.12
C VAL A 7 23.57 -6.46 5.60
N TRP A 8 22.61 -7.10 6.28
CA TRP A 8 22.82 -8.43 6.89
C TRP A 8 21.84 -9.50 6.41
N TYR A 9 20.60 -9.17 6.06
CA TYR A 9 19.52 -10.13 5.78
C TYR A 9 19.92 -11.22 4.77
N LEU A 10 20.55 -10.83 3.66
CA LEU A 10 20.94 -11.77 2.60
C LEU A 10 22.23 -12.56 2.90
N ALA A 11 22.96 -12.23 3.97
CA ALA A 11 24.13 -12.99 4.44
C ALA A 11 23.78 -13.95 5.59
N VAL A 12 22.67 -13.73 6.29
CA VAL A 12 22.33 -14.46 7.51
C VAL A 12 21.66 -15.79 7.18
N SER A 13 21.99 -16.83 7.96
CA SER A 13 21.39 -18.16 7.81
C SER A 13 20.00 -18.25 8.42
N ASN A 14 19.21 -19.23 7.98
CA ASN A 14 17.89 -19.52 8.56
C ASN A 14 17.95 -19.79 10.07
N LYS A 15 19.05 -20.36 10.57
CA LYS A 15 19.26 -20.61 12.00
C LYS A 15 19.27 -19.30 12.80
N THR A 16 19.96 -18.27 12.32
CA THR A 16 20.01 -16.98 12.99
C THR A 16 18.67 -16.24 12.86
N LEU A 17 17.99 -16.34 11.71
CA LEU A 17 16.64 -15.78 11.55
C LEU A 17 15.62 -16.42 12.50
N SER A 18 15.82 -17.68 12.92
CA SER A 18 14.91 -18.38 13.83
C SER A 18 14.70 -17.65 15.18
N VAL A 19 15.71 -16.94 15.67
CA VAL A 19 15.61 -16.14 16.90
C VAL A 19 14.63 -14.98 16.72
N LEU A 20 14.71 -14.28 15.58
CA LEU A 20 13.80 -13.19 15.24
C LEU A 20 12.39 -13.71 14.94
N HIS A 21 12.27 -14.88 14.31
CA HIS A 21 11.00 -15.59 14.15
C HIS A 21 10.35 -15.94 15.48
N ARG A 22 11.13 -16.39 16.48
CA ARG A 22 10.63 -16.66 17.83
C ARG A 22 10.12 -15.38 18.50
N ALA A 23 10.88 -14.28 18.41
CA ALA A 23 10.45 -12.99 18.93
C ALA A 23 9.16 -12.49 18.26
N GLN A 24 9.07 -12.58 16.93
CA GLN A 24 7.86 -12.23 16.19
C GLN A 24 6.67 -13.10 16.61
N ARG A 25 6.87 -14.41 16.80
CA ARG A 25 5.80 -15.32 17.24
C ARG A 25 5.25 -14.90 18.59
N VAL A 26 6.11 -14.61 19.57
CA VAL A 26 5.69 -14.17 20.91
C VAL A 26 4.90 -12.86 20.83
N ALA A 27 5.37 -11.89 20.05
CA ALA A 27 4.65 -10.63 19.85
C ALA A 27 3.29 -10.84 19.17
N ALA A 28 3.23 -11.65 18.11
CA ALA A 28 1.99 -11.95 17.41
C ALA A 28 0.97 -12.68 18.30
N GLN A 29 1.42 -13.67 19.08
CA GLN A 29 0.60 -14.37 20.07
C GLN A 29 0.06 -13.40 21.13
N ALA A 30 0.88 -12.45 21.59
CA ALA A 30 0.46 -11.45 22.58
C ALA A 30 -0.60 -10.48 22.02
N ILE A 31 -0.47 -10.06 20.75
CA ILE A 31 -1.44 -9.19 20.06
C ILE A 31 -2.82 -9.85 20.01
N VAL A 32 -2.89 -11.10 19.56
CA VAL A 32 -4.18 -11.82 19.38
C VAL A 32 -4.67 -12.50 20.66
N GLY A 33 -3.85 -12.55 21.71
CA GLY A 33 -4.16 -13.31 22.93
C GLY A 33 -4.19 -14.83 22.72
N GLY A 34 -3.42 -15.33 21.75
CA GLY A 34 -3.38 -16.75 21.37
C GLY A 34 -2.52 -17.62 22.31
N PHE A 35 -2.67 -18.93 22.19
CA PHE A 35 -1.88 -19.91 22.94
C PHE A 35 -0.40 -19.89 22.55
N ARG A 36 0.48 -20.31 23.47
CA ARG A 36 1.94 -20.41 23.22
C ARG A 36 2.29 -21.41 22.11
N THR A 37 1.43 -22.41 21.90
CA THR A 37 1.53 -23.45 20.88
C THR A 37 1.12 -22.97 19.48
N LEU A 38 0.52 -21.79 19.37
CA LEU A 38 0.13 -21.21 18.08
C LEU A 38 1.37 -20.97 17.20
N GLY A 39 1.39 -21.59 16.02
CA GLY A 39 2.50 -21.45 15.07
C GLY A 39 2.70 -20.01 14.60
N LEU A 40 3.94 -19.68 14.20
CA LEU A 40 4.30 -18.31 13.77
C LEU A 40 3.42 -17.82 12.63
N ASP A 41 3.27 -18.61 11.56
CA ASP A 41 2.58 -18.16 10.35
C ASP A 41 1.11 -17.83 10.62
N VAL A 42 0.45 -18.67 11.42
CA VAL A 42 -0.94 -18.46 11.86
C VAL A 42 -1.04 -17.24 12.76
N ALA A 43 -0.14 -17.10 13.74
CA ALA A 43 -0.15 -15.97 14.67
C ALA A 43 0.04 -14.62 13.94
N VAL A 44 0.98 -14.56 12.99
CA VAL A 44 1.28 -13.37 12.19
C VAL A 44 0.09 -12.95 11.34
N LEU A 45 -0.62 -13.91 10.74
CA LEU A 45 -1.82 -13.65 9.93
C LEU A 45 -2.99 -13.14 10.75
N GLU A 46 -3.28 -13.79 11.87
CA GLU A 46 -4.36 -13.38 12.78
C GLU A 46 -4.04 -12.03 13.42
N ALA A 47 -2.77 -11.76 13.75
CA ALA A 47 -2.34 -10.45 14.24
C ALA A 47 -2.31 -9.37 13.14
N GLY A 48 -2.52 -9.74 11.87
CA GLY A 48 -2.53 -8.82 10.74
C GLY A 48 -1.20 -8.09 10.49
N ILE A 49 -0.09 -8.69 10.95
CA ILE A 49 1.26 -8.17 10.74
C ILE A 49 1.93 -8.88 9.57
N SER A 50 2.80 -8.20 8.82
CA SER A 50 3.58 -8.84 7.76
C SER A 50 4.62 -9.80 8.36
N SER A 51 4.93 -10.90 7.67
CA SER A 51 5.99 -11.83 8.09
C SER A 51 7.35 -11.13 8.15
N LEU A 52 8.25 -11.59 9.03
CA LEU A 52 9.62 -11.07 9.10
C LEU A 52 10.29 -11.09 7.72
N GLN A 53 10.20 -12.21 7.01
CA GLN A 53 10.79 -12.39 5.68
C GLN A 53 10.28 -11.35 4.70
N GLN A 54 8.97 -11.08 4.69
CA GLN A 54 8.37 -10.06 3.84
C GLN A 54 8.90 -8.66 4.20
N ARG A 55 8.96 -8.30 5.49
CA ARG A 55 9.48 -6.99 5.92
C ARG A 55 10.94 -6.80 5.54
N LEU A 56 11.80 -7.80 5.80
CA LEU A 56 13.23 -7.74 5.46
C LEU A 56 13.44 -7.67 3.95
N HIS A 57 12.65 -8.40 3.17
CA HIS A 57 12.68 -8.34 1.71
C HIS A 57 12.22 -6.97 1.20
N GLU A 58 11.11 -6.43 1.69
CA GLU A 58 10.61 -5.10 1.32
C GLU A 58 11.60 -3.98 1.67
N GLN A 59 12.28 -4.08 2.82
CA GLN A 59 13.31 -3.11 3.19
C GLN A 59 14.55 -3.21 2.30
N THR A 60 15.01 -4.43 2.01
CA THR A 60 16.12 -4.65 1.08
C THR A 60 15.78 -4.14 -0.33
N LEU A 61 14.54 -4.32 -0.79
CA LEU A 61 14.03 -3.76 -2.04
C LEU A 61 14.03 -2.24 -2.04
N ARG A 62 13.48 -1.59 -0.99
CA ARG A 62 13.48 -0.13 -0.86
C ARG A 62 14.89 0.44 -0.85
N PHE A 63 15.80 -0.20 -0.14
CA PHE A 63 17.20 0.20 -0.09
C PHE A 63 17.87 0.05 -1.46
N TRP A 64 17.70 -1.10 -2.13
CA TRP A 64 18.24 -1.36 -3.46
C TRP A 64 17.76 -0.35 -4.50
N ILE A 65 16.49 0.05 -4.45
CA ILE A 65 15.95 1.08 -5.34
C ILE A 65 16.53 2.45 -4.95
N SER A 66 16.61 2.78 -3.66
CA SER A 66 17.09 4.08 -3.18
C SER A 66 18.55 4.36 -3.53
N ILE A 67 19.44 3.35 -3.49
CA ILE A 67 20.84 3.54 -3.91
C ILE A 67 20.96 3.86 -5.41
N GLN A 68 19.95 3.54 -6.23
CA GLN A 68 19.93 3.93 -7.63
C GLN A 68 19.65 5.42 -7.83
N LYS A 69 19.19 6.17 -6.82
CA LYS A 69 19.12 7.64 -6.87
C LYS A 69 20.49 8.29 -6.87
N LEU A 70 21.46 7.59 -6.29
CA LEU A 70 22.75 8.16 -5.99
C LEU A 70 23.57 8.32 -7.28
N GLU A 71 24.34 9.40 -7.30
CA GLU A 71 25.32 9.66 -8.34
C GLU A 71 26.36 8.55 -8.40
N ALA A 72 26.99 8.37 -9.58
CA ALA A 72 27.98 7.33 -9.80
C ALA A 72 29.23 7.47 -8.90
N SER A 73 29.48 8.68 -8.39
CA SER A 73 30.55 8.99 -7.43
C SER A 73 30.33 8.34 -6.05
N HIS A 74 29.06 8.13 -5.66
CA HIS A 74 28.69 7.66 -4.33
C HIS A 74 29.12 6.19 -4.08
N ILE A 75 29.62 5.89 -2.87
CA ILE A 75 30.13 4.56 -2.49
C ILE A 75 29.13 3.42 -2.76
N HIS A 76 27.86 3.58 -2.35
CA HIS A 76 26.80 2.60 -2.59
C HIS A 76 26.47 2.42 -4.08
N ALA A 77 26.51 3.49 -4.88
CA ALA A 77 26.27 3.39 -6.33
C ALA A 77 27.42 2.64 -7.03
N LYS A 78 28.67 2.88 -6.61
CA LYS A 78 29.84 2.12 -7.08
C LYS A 78 29.69 0.64 -6.73
N LEU A 79 29.40 0.33 -5.47
CA LEU A 79 29.25 -1.06 -5.00
C LEU A 79 28.11 -1.79 -5.72
N ALA A 80 26.99 -1.13 -5.98
CA ALA A 80 25.85 -1.70 -6.71
C ALA A 80 26.19 -2.09 -8.16
N LYS A 81 27.15 -1.40 -8.78
CA LYS A 81 27.60 -1.67 -10.16
C LYS A 81 28.76 -2.66 -10.24
N THR A 82 29.38 -3.02 -9.11
CA THR A 82 30.51 -3.98 -9.11
C THR A 82 30.02 -5.39 -9.44
N LYS A 83 30.69 -6.05 -10.40
CA LYS A 83 30.40 -7.44 -10.73
C LYS A 83 30.58 -8.34 -9.49
N PRO A 84 29.73 -9.36 -9.29
CA PRO A 84 29.88 -10.28 -8.17
C PRO A 84 31.18 -11.07 -8.31
N ILE A 85 32.00 -11.07 -7.27
CA ILE A 85 33.19 -11.93 -7.16
C ILE A 85 32.75 -13.20 -6.43
N ARG A 86 33.01 -14.39 -7.01
CA ARG A 86 32.59 -15.68 -6.44
C ARG A 86 33.03 -15.88 -4.98
N ARG A 87 34.21 -15.38 -4.62
CA ARG A 87 34.80 -15.50 -3.28
C ARG A 87 34.15 -14.59 -2.21
N PHE A 88 33.63 -13.43 -2.60
CA PHE A 88 33.04 -12.44 -1.68
C PHE A 88 31.72 -11.88 -2.24
N ASN A 89 30.62 -12.56 -1.92
CA ASN A 89 29.27 -12.15 -2.31
C ASN A 89 28.56 -11.41 -1.17
N SER A 90 28.72 -10.08 -1.14
CA SER A 90 28.10 -9.23 -0.11
C SER A 90 26.57 -9.20 -0.24
N PRO A 91 25.83 -8.89 0.84
CA PRO A 91 24.37 -8.74 0.81
C PRO A 91 23.88 -7.77 -0.27
N LEU A 92 24.59 -6.67 -0.49
CA LEU A 92 24.26 -5.71 -1.56
C LEU A 92 24.36 -6.33 -2.96
N ARG A 93 25.37 -7.19 -3.20
CA ARG A 93 25.52 -7.91 -4.47
C ARG A 93 24.45 -8.98 -4.65
N LYS A 94 24.06 -9.67 -3.57
CA LYS A 94 22.91 -10.59 -3.58
C LYS A 94 21.62 -9.84 -3.92
N ALA A 95 21.39 -8.67 -3.34
CA ALA A 95 20.25 -7.82 -3.67
C ALA A 95 20.26 -7.38 -5.15
N ALA A 96 21.42 -7.01 -5.68
CA ALA A 96 21.59 -6.68 -7.10
C ALA A 96 21.21 -7.83 -8.04
N GLY A 97 21.51 -9.07 -7.64
CA GLY A 97 21.07 -10.28 -8.34
C GLY A 97 19.56 -10.49 -8.25
N LEU A 98 19.01 -10.42 -7.03
CA LEU A 98 17.58 -10.64 -6.77
C LEU A 98 16.67 -9.62 -7.49
N PHE A 99 17.13 -8.38 -7.60
CA PHE A 99 16.33 -7.26 -8.12
C PHE A 99 16.82 -6.78 -9.49
N ARG A 100 17.51 -7.63 -10.25
CA ARG A 100 18.06 -7.28 -11.56
C ARG A 100 16.98 -6.88 -12.56
N GLU A 101 15.89 -7.64 -12.60
CA GLU A 101 14.77 -7.45 -13.53
C GLU A 101 14.02 -6.14 -13.33
N LEU A 102 14.19 -5.50 -12.16
CA LEU A 102 13.58 -4.20 -11.89
C LEU A 102 14.12 -3.07 -12.77
N ASN A 103 15.25 -3.26 -13.47
CA ASN A 103 15.87 -2.24 -14.32
C ASN A 103 15.90 -0.85 -13.64
N ALA A 104 16.28 -0.84 -12.37
CA ALA A 104 16.28 0.36 -11.53
C ALA A 104 17.42 1.34 -11.89
N ASN A 105 18.26 0.99 -12.86
CA ASN A 105 19.28 1.87 -13.44
C ASN A 105 18.69 3.10 -14.15
N ARG A 106 17.43 3.03 -14.60
CA ARG A 106 16.65 4.14 -15.19
C ARG A 106 16.02 5.06 -14.13
N ALA A 107 16.34 4.88 -12.85
CA ALA A 107 15.88 5.78 -11.79
C ALA A 107 16.48 7.19 -11.97
N GLU A 108 15.67 8.21 -11.70
CA GLU A 108 16.14 9.59 -11.62
C GLU A 108 17.31 9.69 -10.61
N LYS A 109 18.38 10.35 -11.04
CA LYS A 109 19.52 10.67 -10.19
C LYS A 109 19.23 11.95 -9.40
N ILE A 110 19.24 11.83 -8.09
CA ILE A 110 19.03 12.97 -7.19
C ILE A 110 20.41 13.43 -6.70
N PRO A 111 20.87 14.62 -7.11
CA PRO A 111 22.14 15.15 -6.63
C PRO A 111 22.07 15.40 -5.13
N ALA A 112 23.19 15.17 -4.44
CA ALA A 112 23.35 15.48 -3.03
C ALA A 112 23.45 17.00 -2.87
N ILE A 113 22.30 17.65 -2.69
CA ILE A 113 22.24 19.11 -2.55
C ILE A 113 21.70 19.44 -1.16
N GLY A 114 22.41 20.31 -0.45
CA GLY A 114 21.84 21.01 0.70
C GLY A 114 20.75 21.96 0.22
N CYS A 115 19.50 21.68 0.56
CA CYS A 115 18.47 22.72 0.47
C CYS A 115 18.61 23.58 1.72
N GLU A 116 19.23 24.74 1.58
CA GLU A 116 19.33 25.72 2.65
C GLU A 116 17.91 26.12 3.12
N PRO A 117 17.57 25.97 4.41
CA PRO A 117 16.24 26.29 4.92
C PRO A 117 15.78 27.74 4.64
N TRP A 118 16.73 28.66 4.48
CA TRP A 118 16.51 30.08 4.20
C TRP A 118 16.43 30.43 2.70
N SER A 119 16.50 29.44 1.80
CA SER A 119 16.35 29.69 0.35
C SER A 119 15.01 30.38 0.02
N PRO A 120 15.01 31.47 -0.79
CA PRO A 120 13.80 32.22 -1.10
C PRO A 120 12.74 31.32 -1.73
N LYS A 121 11.55 31.28 -1.13
CA LYS A 121 10.44 30.46 -1.59
C LYS A 121 9.87 31.02 -2.89
N ALA A 122 9.42 30.15 -3.78
CA ALA A 122 8.70 30.59 -4.96
C ALA A 122 7.39 31.29 -4.55
N HIS A 123 7.04 32.36 -5.26
CA HIS A 123 5.75 33.03 -5.08
C HIS A 123 4.65 32.14 -5.66
N VAL A 124 3.85 31.58 -4.77
CA VAL A 124 2.76 30.65 -5.08
C VAL A 124 1.50 31.14 -4.38
N HIS A 125 0.42 31.30 -5.13
CA HIS A 125 -0.87 31.72 -4.64
C HIS A 125 -1.79 30.51 -4.51
N ILE A 126 -2.03 30.08 -3.28
CA ILE A 126 -3.05 29.07 -2.95
C ILE A 126 -4.12 29.80 -2.16
N LEU A 127 -5.13 30.29 -2.87
CA LEU A 127 -6.26 31.02 -2.30
C LEU A 127 -7.44 30.07 -2.02
N ASP A 128 -8.47 30.57 -1.35
CA ASP A 128 -9.75 29.89 -1.27
C ASP A 128 -10.43 29.82 -2.65
N LYS A 129 -11.45 28.96 -2.75
CA LYS A 129 -12.08 28.59 -4.03
C LYS A 129 -12.63 29.80 -4.80
N GLU A 130 -13.29 30.73 -4.11
CA GLU A 130 -13.93 31.88 -4.75
C GLU A 130 -12.89 32.93 -5.14
N ALA A 131 -11.93 33.22 -4.27
CA ALA A 131 -10.82 34.13 -4.63
C ALA A 131 -9.93 33.57 -5.75
N ALA A 132 -9.72 32.25 -5.80
CA ALA A 132 -8.98 31.59 -6.88
C ALA A 132 -9.69 31.73 -8.24
N LYS A 133 -11.03 31.63 -8.27
CA LYS A 133 -11.83 31.90 -9.48
C LYS A 133 -11.72 33.36 -9.90
N LEU A 134 -11.79 34.31 -8.96
CA LEU A 134 -11.63 35.74 -9.27
C LEU A 134 -10.23 36.07 -9.82
N ALA A 135 -9.20 35.33 -9.39
CA ALA A 135 -7.84 35.52 -9.87
C ALA A 135 -7.63 35.13 -11.36
N THR A 136 -8.55 34.35 -11.96
CA THR A 136 -8.47 33.96 -13.39
C THR A 136 -8.98 35.03 -14.35
N VAL A 137 -9.51 36.15 -13.85
CA VAL A 137 -9.92 37.28 -14.70
C VAL A 137 -8.70 37.81 -15.46
N GLU A 138 -8.88 38.05 -16.76
CA GLU A 138 -7.82 38.55 -17.65
C GLU A 138 -7.30 39.90 -17.15
N GLN A 139 -5.98 40.03 -17.06
CA GLN A 139 -5.31 41.26 -16.66
C GLN A 139 -4.50 41.83 -17.84
N PRO A 140 -4.48 43.16 -18.03
CA PRO A 140 -3.68 43.78 -19.08
C PRO A 140 -2.19 43.48 -18.87
N ALA A 141 -1.46 43.24 -19.96
CA ALA A 141 -0.04 42.89 -19.97
C ALA A 141 0.32 41.59 -19.21
N THR A 142 -0.63 40.64 -19.14
CA THR A 142 -0.39 39.30 -18.61
C THR A 142 -0.63 38.22 -19.66
N ILE A 143 0.11 37.11 -19.57
CA ILE A 143 -0.15 35.90 -20.33
C ILE A 143 -0.49 34.78 -19.35
N ASP A 144 -1.64 34.16 -19.58
CA ASP A 144 -2.14 33.09 -18.75
C ASP A 144 -1.89 31.73 -19.41
N PHE A 145 -1.33 30.82 -18.63
CA PHE A 145 -1.19 29.42 -18.96
C PHE A 145 -2.01 28.60 -17.98
N TYR A 146 -2.78 27.66 -18.51
CA TYR A 146 -3.48 26.65 -17.73
C TYR A 146 -2.84 25.30 -18.02
N THR A 147 -2.56 24.53 -16.98
CA THR A 147 -1.83 23.26 -17.10
C THR A 147 -2.53 22.17 -16.31
N ASP A 148 -2.60 20.97 -16.89
CA ASP A 148 -3.13 19.78 -16.24
C ASP A 148 -2.37 18.51 -16.65
N GLY A 149 -2.42 17.48 -15.80
CA GLY A 149 -1.78 16.18 -15.99
C GLY A 149 -2.74 15.00 -15.86
N SER A 150 -2.82 14.16 -16.89
CA SER A 150 -3.64 12.93 -16.87
C SER A 150 -2.76 11.68 -16.86
N VAL A 151 -3.18 10.64 -16.13
CA VAL A 151 -2.59 9.29 -16.19
C VAL A 151 -3.69 8.26 -16.36
N ARG A 152 -3.89 7.78 -17.60
CA ARG A 152 -4.96 6.85 -18.00
C ARG A 152 -4.51 5.97 -19.16
N ASN A 153 -5.16 4.83 -19.38
CA ASN A 153 -4.90 3.92 -20.51
C ASN A 153 -3.41 3.56 -20.72
N GLY A 154 -2.67 3.35 -19.62
CA GLY A 154 -1.23 3.04 -19.66
C GLY A 154 -0.32 4.22 -20.06
N ARG A 155 -0.86 5.43 -20.20
CA ARG A 155 -0.17 6.64 -20.65
C ARG A 155 -0.26 7.74 -19.60
N ALA A 156 0.70 8.65 -19.65
CA ALA A 156 0.66 9.92 -18.95
C ALA A 156 0.81 11.05 -19.95
N GLY A 157 -0.13 11.97 -19.92
CA GLY A 157 -0.25 13.08 -20.84
C GLY A 157 -0.39 14.39 -20.09
N ILE A 158 0.01 15.47 -20.75
CA ILE A 158 -0.11 16.83 -20.24
C ILE A 158 -0.89 17.68 -21.22
N GLY A 159 -1.69 18.57 -20.67
CA GLY A 159 -2.43 19.58 -21.39
C GLY A 159 -1.96 20.96 -20.98
N ILE A 160 -1.72 21.82 -21.96
CA ILE A 160 -1.41 23.23 -21.73
C ILE A 160 -2.30 24.05 -22.64
N TRP A 161 -2.98 25.03 -22.05
CA TRP A 161 -3.80 25.97 -22.79
C TRP A 161 -3.38 27.40 -22.48
N THR A 162 -3.27 28.22 -23.52
CA THR A 162 -3.17 29.67 -23.44
C THR A 162 -4.04 30.27 -24.55
N SER A 163 -4.31 31.57 -24.49
CA SER A 163 -5.14 32.26 -25.50
C SER A 163 -4.57 32.17 -26.92
N ALA A 164 -3.24 32.03 -27.05
CA ALA A 164 -2.55 31.98 -28.34
C ALA A 164 -2.37 30.57 -28.93
N TRP A 165 -2.27 29.53 -28.09
CA TRP A 165 -1.96 28.17 -28.53
C TRP A 165 -2.34 27.12 -27.48
N GLU A 166 -2.43 25.87 -27.92
CA GLU A 166 -2.68 24.72 -27.06
C GLU A 166 -1.70 23.58 -27.34
N VAL A 167 -1.41 22.79 -26.31
CA VAL A 167 -0.58 21.58 -26.41
C VAL A 167 -1.28 20.43 -25.71
N SER A 168 -1.42 19.33 -26.44
CA SER A 168 -1.78 18.01 -25.91
C SER A 168 -0.65 17.05 -26.26
N ARG A 169 0.00 16.48 -25.25
CA ARG A 169 1.18 15.63 -25.48
C ARG A 169 1.28 14.49 -24.49
N THR A 170 1.43 13.27 -25.01
CA THR A 170 1.84 12.11 -24.22
C THR A 170 3.32 12.20 -23.90
N ILE A 171 3.67 12.17 -22.62
CA ILE A 171 5.04 12.38 -22.14
C ILE A 171 5.70 11.10 -21.63
N ARG A 172 4.93 10.22 -20.98
CA ARG A 172 5.45 9.02 -20.32
C ARG A 172 4.47 7.87 -20.38
N ARG A 173 4.97 6.66 -20.12
CA ARG A 173 4.14 5.50 -19.81
C ARG A 173 3.63 5.65 -18.36
N ALA A 174 2.41 5.21 -18.09
CA ALA A 174 1.79 5.34 -16.76
C ALA A 174 2.61 4.63 -15.67
N GLU A 175 3.25 3.50 -15.98
CA GLU A 175 4.10 2.76 -15.05
C GLU A 175 5.46 3.44 -14.76
N GLU A 176 5.80 4.49 -15.49
CA GLU A 176 7.07 5.23 -15.39
C GLU A 176 6.90 6.64 -14.80
N THR A 177 5.71 6.95 -14.28
CA THR A 177 5.41 8.23 -13.63
C THR A 177 4.42 8.05 -12.48
N ASN A 178 4.08 9.16 -11.83
CA ASN A 178 2.94 9.26 -10.94
C ASN A 178 2.17 10.55 -11.29
N VAL A 179 0.91 10.66 -10.87
CA VAL A 179 0.07 11.84 -11.17
C VAL A 179 0.77 13.14 -10.77
N HIS A 180 1.35 13.19 -9.56
CA HIS A 180 2.07 14.37 -9.06
C HIS A 180 3.26 14.82 -9.94
N LEU A 181 4.02 13.88 -10.52
CA LEU A 181 5.11 14.20 -11.44
C LEU A 181 4.57 14.68 -12.79
N THR A 182 3.48 14.08 -13.28
CA THR A 182 2.81 14.52 -14.52
C THR A 182 2.36 15.98 -14.42
N GLU A 183 1.77 16.38 -13.28
CA GLU A 183 1.40 17.78 -13.01
C GLU A 183 2.60 18.73 -13.05
N LEU A 184 3.70 18.35 -12.38
CA LEU A 184 4.92 19.15 -12.40
C LEU A 184 5.55 19.23 -13.80
N GLU A 185 5.44 18.18 -14.61
CA GLU A 185 5.90 18.19 -16.00
C GLU A 185 5.04 19.09 -16.89
N ALA A 186 3.72 19.19 -16.63
CA ALA A 186 2.83 20.13 -17.29
C ALA A 186 3.25 21.58 -17.02
N ILE A 187 3.46 21.93 -15.74
CA ILE A 187 3.97 23.25 -15.31
C ILE A 187 5.34 23.53 -15.96
N TRP A 188 6.27 22.58 -15.88
CA TRP A 188 7.60 22.73 -16.45
C TRP A 188 7.55 22.98 -17.96
N MET A 189 6.71 22.25 -18.69
CA MET A 189 6.61 22.41 -20.13
C MET A 189 5.99 23.75 -20.52
N ALA A 190 5.02 24.26 -19.75
CA ALA A 190 4.47 25.60 -19.95
C ALA A 190 5.55 26.69 -19.78
N ILE A 191 6.41 26.58 -18.76
CA ILE A 191 7.43 27.60 -18.50
C ILE A 191 8.72 27.44 -19.32
N LYS A 192 9.06 26.23 -19.76
CA LYS A 192 10.33 25.93 -20.46
C LYS A 192 10.41 26.62 -21.83
N GLY A 193 9.31 26.64 -22.57
CA GLY A 193 9.25 27.16 -23.95
C GLY A 193 9.31 28.69 -24.06
N LEU A 194 9.22 29.40 -22.94
CA LEU A 194 9.18 30.87 -22.93
C LEU A 194 10.61 31.42 -22.87
N SER A 195 11.00 32.17 -23.91
CA SER A 195 12.31 32.83 -24.02
C SER A 195 12.39 34.03 -23.07
N HIS A 196 13.50 34.14 -22.35
CA HIS A 196 13.76 35.18 -21.36
C HIS A 196 14.06 36.55 -21.97
N GLU A 197 14.44 36.60 -23.25
CA GLU A 197 15.07 37.79 -23.85
C GLU A 197 14.05 38.75 -24.47
N ASN A 198 12.85 38.29 -24.86
CA ASN A 198 11.85 39.11 -25.55
C ASN A 198 10.69 39.63 -24.67
N ASN A 199 10.61 39.26 -23.39
CA ASN A 199 9.38 39.42 -22.60
C ASN A 199 9.57 40.07 -21.21
N ARG A 200 10.55 40.98 -21.05
CA ARG A 200 10.84 41.64 -19.75
C ARG A 200 9.67 42.47 -19.17
N LEU A 201 8.68 42.83 -19.98
CA LEU A 201 7.54 43.67 -19.58
C LEU A 201 6.23 42.88 -19.34
N VAL A 202 6.18 41.58 -19.65
CA VAL A 202 4.94 40.78 -19.55
C VAL A 202 4.99 39.90 -18.31
N LYS A 203 3.94 39.95 -17.48
CA LYS A 203 3.81 39.03 -16.33
C LYS A 203 3.17 37.73 -16.79
N ILE A 204 3.73 36.60 -16.37
CA ILE A 204 3.22 35.29 -16.79
C ILE A 204 2.57 34.61 -15.60
N ARG A 205 1.30 34.23 -15.74
CA ARG A 205 0.53 33.52 -14.71
C ARG A 205 0.33 32.09 -15.15
N VAL A 206 0.67 31.12 -14.30
CA VAL A 206 0.43 29.70 -14.56
C VAL A 206 -0.58 29.19 -13.54
N PHE A 207 -1.72 28.73 -14.04
CA PHE A 207 -2.83 28.18 -13.28
C PHE A 207 -2.82 26.65 -13.36
N THR A 208 -2.97 26.00 -12.21
CA THR A 208 -3.07 24.54 -12.07
C THR A 208 -4.02 24.19 -10.93
N ASP A 209 -4.73 23.09 -11.04
CA ASP A 209 -5.56 22.58 -9.95
C ASP A 209 -4.80 21.70 -8.94
N SER A 210 -3.53 21.40 -9.23
CA SER A 210 -2.68 20.58 -8.36
C SER A 210 -2.02 21.40 -7.24
N GLN A 211 -2.72 21.54 -6.11
CA GLN A 211 -2.13 22.10 -4.88
C GLN A 211 -0.86 21.35 -4.46
N SER A 212 -0.81 20.03 -4.73
CA SER A 212 0.35 19.21 -4.39
C SER A 212 1.61 19.65 -5.13
N ALA A 213 1.50 19.93 -6.44
CA ALA A 213 2.60 20.41 -7.28
C ALA A 213 3.09 21.78 -6.80
N LEU A 214 2.16 22.69 -6.54
CA LEU A 214 2.44 24.03 -6.03
C LEU A 214 3.16 24.02 -4.68
N ARG A 215 2.71 23.19 -3.73
CA ARG A 215 3.37 23.03 -2.42
C ARG A 215 4.77 22.42 -2.53
N SER A 216 4.99 21.51 -3.47
CA SER A 216 6.32 20.96 -3.77
C SER A 216 7.25 22.03 -4.35
N ILE A 217 6.74 22.94 -5.20
CA ILE A 217 7.52 24.07 -5.72
C ILE A 217 7.82 25.10 -4.62
N GLN A 218 6.86 25.38 -3.74
CA GLN A 218 7.01 26.31 -2.62
C GLN A 218 8.00 25.80 -1.56
N SER A 219 7.96 24.49 -1.26
CA SER A 219 8.84 23.84 -0.30
C SER A 219 9.59 22.68 -0.97
N ALA A 220 10.85 22.92 -1.36
CA ALA A 220 11.69 21.89 -1.99
C ALA A 220 12.11 20.82 -0.96
N LYS A 221 11.17 19.93 -0.62
CA LYS A 221 11.42 18.72 0.15
C LYS A 221 12.18 17.72 -0.70
N ILE A 222 13.06 16.94 -0.07
CA ILE A 222 13.80 15.88 -0.76
C ILE A 222 12.82 14.75 -1.10
N ASN A 223 12.44 14.65 -2.37
CA ASN A 223 11.53 13.64 -2.91
C ASN A 223 11.87 13.31 -4.38
N ASP A 224 11.07 12.43 -4.99
CA ASP A 224 11.26 11.96 -6.38
C ASP A 224 10.93 13.01 -7.45
N SER A 225 10.60 14.24 -7.08
CA SER A 225 10.39 15.35 -8.01
C SER A 225 11.37 16.50 -7.78
N LEU A 226 12.35 16.34 -6.88
CA LEU A 226 13.28 17.41 -6.49
C LEU A 226 14.06 17.97 -7.69
N GLY A 227 14.52 17.12 -8.60
CA GLY A 227 15.26 17.55 -9.79
C GLY A 227 14.44 18.46 -10.69
N LEU A 228 13.17 18.12 -10.91
CA LEU A 228 12.24 18.92 -11.69
C LEU A 228 11.81 20.20 -10.96
N VAL A 229 11.50 20.10 -9.66
CA VAL A 229 11.13 21.25 -8.81
C VAL A 229 12.24 22.30 -8.81
N LYS A 230 13.51 21.89 -8.74
CA LYS A 230 14.65 22.82 -8.81
C LYS A 230 14.72 23.55 -10.14
N LYS A 231 14.59 22.84 -11.26
CA LYS A 231 14.54 23.45 -12.60
C LYS A 231 13.40 24.47 -12.71
N ILE A 232 12.22 24.13 -12.17
CA ILE A 232 11.08 25.04 -12.12
C ILE A 232 11.41 26.28 -11.30
N ARG A 233 11.95 26.14 -10.09
CA ARG A 233 12.33 27.27 -9.22
C ARG A 233 13.41 28.17 -9.83
N GLU A 234 14.44 27.58 -10.42
CA GLU A 234 15.50 28.32 -11.12
C GLU A 234 14.97 29.13 -12.30
N LYS A 235 14.00 28.57 -13.04
CA LYS A 235 13.34 29.29 -14.13
C LYS A 235 12.49 30.42 -13.58
N ILE A 236 11.62 30.14 -12.60
CA ILE A 236 10.71 31.13 -12.00
C ILE A 236 11.48 32.29 -11.36
N THR A 237 12.58 32.04 -10.65
CA THR A 237 13.36 33.12 -10.00
C THR A 237 14.01 34.09 -10.98
N LYS A 238 14.27 33.66 -12.22
CA LYS A 238 14.85 34.50 -13.27
C LYS A 238 13.80 35.30 -14.06
N THR A 239 12.50 35.14 -13.76
CA THR A 239 11.40 35.70 -14.56
C THR A 239 10.20 36.12 -13.71
N THR A 240 9.31 36.91 -14.28
CA THR A 240 8.05 37.37 -13.66
C THR A 240 6.94 36.31 -13.72
N PHE A 241 7.25 35.06 -13.38
CA PHE A 241 6.24 34.01 -13.25
C PHE A 241 5.54 34.08 -11.89
N SER A 242 4.22 33.90 -11.91
CA SER A 242 3.42 33.65 -10.72
C SER A 242 2.64 32.35 -10.89
N LEU A 243 2.64 31.51 -9.87
CA LEU A 243 1.91 30.24 -9.88
C LEU A 243 0.64 30.39 -9.04
N HIS A 244 -0.49 29.98 -9.60
CA HIS A 244 -1.80 30.15 -9.01
C HIS A 244 -2.53 28.81 -8.96
N TRP A 245 -3.14 28.51 -7.82
CA TRP A 245 -4.06 27.40 -7.71
C TRP A 245 -5.44 27.80 -8.22
N VAL A 246 -6.12 26.90 -8.95
CA VAL A 246 -7.52 27.02 -9.32
C VAL A 246 -8.28 25.75 -8.95
N PRO A 247 -9.57 25.81 -8.59
CA PRO A 247 -10.33 24.60 -8.35
C PRO A 247 -10.63 23.86 -9.67
N GLY A 248 -10.36 22.56 -9.70
CA GLY A 248 -10.68 21.69 -10.83
C GLY A 248 -12.19 21.46 -10.97
N HIS A 249 -12.65 21.29 -12.21
CA HIS A 249 -14.06 20.97 -12.57
C HIS A 249 -15.11 22.01 -12.12
N GLU A 250 -14.76 23.30 -12.19
CA GLU A 250 -15.61 24.39 -11.70
C GLU A 250 -15.98 25.43 -12.77
N GLY A 251 -16.00 25.06 -14.06
CA GLY A 251 -16.40 25.97 -15.14
C GLY A 251 -15.31 26.94 -15.61
N ILE A 252 -14.08 26.80 -15.11
CA ILE A 252 -12.96 27.67 -15.52
C ILE A 252 -12.48 27.21 -16.89
N LYS A 253 -12.90 27.92 -17.94
CA LYS A 253 -12.64 27.59 -19.36
C LYS A 253 -11.21 27.13 -19.64
N GLY A 254 -10.21 27.88 -19.16
CA GLY A 254 -8.81 27.53 -19.40
C GLY A 254 -8.37 26.23 -18.71
N ASN A 255 -8.82 26.00 -17.47
CA ASN A 255 -8.52 24.79 -16.73
C ASN A 255 -9.23 23.57 -17.32
N GLU A 256 -10.50 23.73 -17.70
CA GLU A 256 -11.28 22.67 -18.35
C GLU A 256 -10.63 22.27 -19.67
N ARG A 257 -10.20 23.25 -20.47
CA ARG A 257 -9.50 23.00 -21.72
C ARG A 257 -8.14 22.32 -21.51
N ALA A 258 -7.37 22.72 -20.51
CA ALA A 258 -6.13 22.04 -20.16
C ALA A 258 -6.38 20.56 -19.77
N ASN A 259 -7.42 20.30 -18.99
CA ASN A 259 -7.82 18.93 -18.62
C ASN A 259 -8.29 18.10 -19.82
N GLU A 260 -9.09 18.67 -20.73
CA GLU A 260 -9.44 18.02 -22.00
C GLU A 260 -8.20 17.63 -22.81
N LEU A 261 -7.23 18.54 -22.95
CA LEU A 261 -5.99 18.29 -23.67
C LEU A 261 -5.13 17.22 -22.99
N ALA A 262 -5.08 17.20 -21.66
CA ALA A 262 -4.37 16.16 -20.91
C ALA A 262 -5.05 14.79 -21.09
N GLN A 263 -6.37 14.74 -21.08
CA GLN A 263 -7.14 13.51 -21.30
C GLN A 263 -6.97 13.00 -22.73
N LYS A 264 -7.04 13.88 -23.73
CA LYS A 264 -6.78 13.56 -25.14
C LYS A 264 -5.39 12.92 -25.33
N ALA A 265 -4.38 13.45 -24.65
CA ALA A 265 -3.02 12.89 -24.65
C ALA A 265 -2.89 11.50 -24.00
N THR A 266 -3.95 11.00 -23.36
CA THR A 266 -4.02 9.69 -22.72
C THR A 266 -5.07 8.78 -23.34
N GLU A 267 -5.62 9.13 -24.50
CA GLU A 267 -6.52 8.25 -25.25
C GLU A 267 -5.82 6.96 -25.71
N ALA A 268 -6.60 5.92 -25.99
CA ALA A 268 -6.06 4.59 -26.26
C ALA A 268 -5.28 4.52 -27.59
N ASP A 269 -5.62 5.38 -28.54
CA ASP A 269 -5.01 5.56 -29.87
C ASP A 269 -3.77 6.47 -29.84
N SER A 270 -3.58 7.26 -28.79
CA SER A 270 -2.40 8.12 -28.64
C SER A 270 -1.10 7.31 -28.73
N PRO A 271 -0.05 7.80 -29.42
CA PRO A 271 1.21 7.08 -29.53
C PRO A 271 1.83 6.76 -28.16
N MET A 272 2.32 5.52 -28.00
CA MET A 272 3.01 5.14 -26.77
C MET A 272 4.41 5.77 -26.77
N PRO A 273 4.80 6.53 -25.72
CA PRO A 273 6.12 7.13 -25.68
C PRO A 273 7.22 6.07 -25.49
N ASN A 274 8.42 6.44 -25.95
CA ASN A 274 9.62 5.67 -25.70
C ASN A 274 9.92 5.59 -24.19
N PRO A 275 10.54 4.49 -23.71
CA PRO A 275 10.88 4.34 -22.30
C PRO A 275 11.80 5.47 -21.79
N ALA A 276 11.46 6.10 -20.66
CA ALA A 276 12.23 7.22 -20.08
C ALA A 276 13.45 6.76 -19.25
N ASN A 277 14.53 7.56 -19.21
CA ASN A 277 15.73 7.24 -18.40
C ASN A 277 15.77 7.90 -17.00
N ASN A 278 14.78 8.75 -16.68
CA ASN A 278 14.64 9.44 -15.39
C ASN A 278 13.28 9.09 -14.77
N ILE A 279 13.13 7.85 -14.33
CA ILE A 279 11.89 7.34 -13.74
C ILE A 279 11.89 7.69 -12.24
N PRO A 280 10.80 8.24 -11.69
CA PRO A 280 10.68 8.46 -10.26
C PRO A 280 10.67 7.12 -9.51
N ILE A 281 11.34 7.11 -8.36
CA ILE A 281 11.53 5.89 -7.57
C ILE A 281 10.21 5.31 -7.07
N SER A 282 9.22 6.16 -6.78
CA SER A 282 7.87 5.76 -6.46
C SER A 282 7.25 4.86 -7.53
N ALA A 283 7.50 5.14 -8.81
CA ALA A 283 7.00 4.35 -9.93
C ALA A 283 7.75 3.02 -10.05
N ILE A 284 9.08 3.02 -9.89
CA ILE A 284 9.88 1.78 -9.83
C ILE A 284 9.41 0.89 -8.67
N TYR A 285 9.16 1.48 -7.50
CA TYR A 285 8.68 0.76 -6.33
C TYR A 285 7.24 0.24 -6.51
N ALA A 286 6.36 1.02 -7.16
CA ALA A 286 5.02 0.57 -7.53
C ALA A 286 5.08 -0.63 -8.47
N ARG A 287 5.92 -0.58 -9.52
CA ARG A 287 6.18 -1.69 -10.42
C ARG A 287 6.73 -2.91 -9.68
N ALA A 288 7.65 -2.71 -8.74
CA ALA A 288 8.19 -3.80 -7.91
C ALA A 288 7.12 -4.52 -7.08
N LYS A 289 6.13 -3.78 -6.57
CA LYS A 289 5.01 -4.37 -5.86
C LYS A 289 4.11 -5.22 -6.77
N VAL A 290 3.92 -4.79 -8.01
CA VAL A 290 3.10 -5.51 -9.02
C VAL A 290 3.81 -6.77 -9.51
N MET A 291 5.13 -6.71 -9.74
CA MET A 291 5.95 -7.87 -10.14
C MET A 291 6.05 -8.96 -9.05
N ASN A 292 5.36 -8.82 -7.92
CA ASN A 292 5.35 -9.79 -6.83
C ASN A 292 6.77 -10.20 -6.39
N PHE A 293 7.68 -9.23 -6.20
CA PHE A 293 8.84 -9.39 -5.32
C PHE A 293 8.40 -9.49 -3.84
N LYS A 294 7.35 -10.27 -3.59
CA LYS A 294 6.93 -10.72 -2.28
C LYS A 294 7.44 -12.15 -2.16
N PRO A 295 8.04 -12.56 -1.03
CA PRO A 295 8.19 -13.99 -0.77
C PRO A 295 6.81 -14.64 -0.99
N LYS A 296 6.79 -15.68 -1.83
CA LYS A 296 5.55 -16.26 -2.33
C LYS A 296 4.66 -16.62 -1.14
N LEU A 297 3.43 -16.08 -1.13
CA LEU A 297 2.34 -16.54 -0.26
C LEU A 297 2.12 -18.07 -0.31
N GLN A 298 2.66 -18.75 -1.34
CA GLN A 298 2.71 -20.22 -1.42
C GLN A 298 3.38 -20.86 -0.20
N GLU A 299 4.24 -20.16 0.56
CA GLU A 299 4.77 -20.70 1.82
C GLU A 299 3.66 -20.97 2.84
N PHE A 300 2.58 -20.18 2.90
CA PHE A 300 1.49 -20.43 3.84
C PHE A 300 0.55 -21.55 3.37
N TYR A 301 0.07 -21.49 2.13
CA TYR A 301 -0.84 -22.52 1.58
C TYR A 301 -0.14 -23.87 1.32
N GLY A 302 1.20 -23.88 1.22
CA GLY A 302 2.02 -25.09 1.18
C GLY A 302 2.48 -25.59 2.55
N ALA A 303 2.29 -24.81 3.63
CA ALA A 303 2.66 -25.22 4.97
C ALA A 303 1.69 -26.27 5.52
N THR A 304 2.24 -27.24 6.26
CA THR A 304 1.44 -28.21 7.03
C THR A 304 0.70 -27.57 8.21
N THR A 305 1.14 -26.38 8.64
CA THR A 305 0.59 -25.60 9.75
C THR A 305 -0.58 -24.71 9.29
N GLY A 306 -1.62 -24.58 10.12
CA GLY A 306 -2.73 -23.66 9.84
C GLY A 306 -3.79 -24.15 8.86
N LYS A 307 -3.80 -25.44 8.49
CA LYS A 307 -4.82 -26.04 7.59
C LYS A 307 -6.27 -25.73 7.98
N HIS A 308 -6.56 -25.71 9.29
CA HIS A 308 -7.89 -25.35 9.77
C HIS A 308 -8.25 -23.90 9.43
N LEU A 309 -7.36 -22.95 9.73
CA LEU A 309 -7.53 -21.54 9.39
C LEU A 309 -7.72 -21.35 7.87
N GLN A 310 -6.92 -22.04 7.06
CA GLN A 310 -7.05 -22.01 5.60
C GLN A 310 -8.35 -22.64 5.08
N LYS A 311 -8.99 -23.53 5.86
CA LYS A 311 -10.29 -24.12 5.49
C LYS A 311 -11.41 -23.12 5.75
N ILE A 312 -11.38 -22.45 6.90
CA ILE A 312 -12.43 -21.50 7.30
C ILE A 312 -12.30 -20.15 6.59
N ASP A 313 -11.11 -19.79 6.09
CA ASP A 313 -10.88 -18.48 5.49
C ASP A 313 -9.98 -18.57 4.26
N LYS A 314 -10.64 -18.64 3.09
CA LYS A 314 -10.00 -18.67 1.78
C LYS A 314 -9.58 -17.28 1.29
N ALA A 315 -9.93 -16.21 2.02
CA ALA A 315 -9.49 -14.85 1.72
C ALA A 315 -8.12 -14.51 2.31
N LEU A 316 -7.53 -15.38 3.13
CA LEU A 316 -6.22 -15.13 3.71
C LEU A 316 -5.07 -15.16 2.69
N PRO A 317 -3.98 -14.41 2.95
CA PRO A 317 -3.92 -13.26 3.84
C PRO A 317 -4.75 -12.10 3.27
N GLY A 318 -5.46 -11.37 4.12
CA GLY A 318 -6.29 -10.24 3.71
C GLY A 318 -6.37 -9.16 4.78
N LYS A 319 -6.73 -7.95 4.37
CA LYS A 319 -6.89 -6.81 5.29
C LYS A 319 -8.12 -6.95 6.20
N HIS A 320 -9.00 -7.91 5.93
CA HIS A 320 -10.20 -8.16 6.71
C HIS A 320 -9.89 -8.64 8.12
N THR A 321 -8.79 -9.36 8.36
CA THR A 321 -8.38 -9.77 9.71
C THR A 321 -8.15 -8.54 10.59
N ASN A 322 -7.45 -7.52 10.09
CA ASN A 322 -7.29 -6.25 10.79
C ASN A 322 -8.64 -5.59 11.11
N LYS A 323 -9.59 -5.61 10.18
CA LYS A 323 -10.94 -5.05 10.43
C LYS A 323 -11.66 -5.78 11.56
N ILE A 324 -11.56 -7.11 11.60
CA ILE A 324 -12.17 -7.92 12.65
C ILE A 324 -11.51 -7.63 13.99
N TYR A 325 -10.19 -7.83 14.10
CA TYR A 325 -9.48 -7.70 15.38
C TYR A 325 -9.48 -6.27 15.94
N ASN A 326 -9.42 -5.24 15.09
CA ASN A 326 -9.52 -3.85 15.56
C ASN A 326 -10.90 -3.50 16.15
N ALA A 327 -11.94 -4.26 15.82
CA ALA A 327 -13.28 -4.08 16.36
C ALA A 327 -13.49 -4.83 17.69
N LEU A 328 -12.49 -5.56 18.18
CA LEU A 328 -12.58 -6.43 19.36
C LEU A 328 -11.68 -5.94 20.49
N ASN A 329 -12.13 -6.17 21.72
CA ASN A 329 -11.26 -6.07 22.89
C ASN A 329 -10.36 -7.32 23.01
N ARG A 330 -9.42 -7.29 23.95
CA ARG A 330 -8.44 -8.37 24.15
C ARG A 330 -9.09 -9.74 24.43
N THR A 331 -10.14 -9.79 25.23
CA THR A 331 -10.83 -11.04 25.58
C THR A 331 -11.54 -11.62 24.37
N ALA A 332 -12.25 -10.78 23.62
CA ALA A 332 -12.94 -11.15 22.39
C ALA A 332 -11.96 -11.64 21.31
N ALA A 333 -10.84 -10.94 21.11
CA ALA A 333 -9.77 -11.34 20.20
C ALA A 333 -9.19 -12.72 20.57
N ALA A 334 -8.94 -12.96 21.87
CA ALA A 334 -8.42 -14.23 22.37
C ALA A 334 -9.41 -15.41 22.18
N ILE A 335 -10.72 -15.15 22.26
CA ILE A 335 -11.75 -16.15 21.98
C ILE A 335 -11.82 -16.44 20.48
N LEU A 336 -11.81 -15.39 19.66
CA LEU A 336 -11.88 -15.54 18.21
C LEU A 336 -10.69 -16.33 17.66
N VAL A 337 -9.46 -16.01 18.10
CA VAL A 337 -8.27 -16.74 17.62
C VAL A 337 -8.29 -18.21 18.03
N GLN A 338 -8.84 -18.54 19.20
CA GLN A 338 -9.01 -19.94 19.62
C GLN A 338 -9.93 -20.70 18.67
N LEU A 339 -11.08 -20.10 18.33
CA LEU A 339 -12.05 -20.70 17.43
C LEU A 339 -11.51 -20.82 16.00
N ARG A 340 -10.86 -19.76 15.49
CA ARG A 340 -10.33 -19.71 14.11
C ARG A 340 -9.14 -20.63 13.86
N THR A 341 -8.39 -20.97 14.90
CA THR A 341 -7.18 -21.80 14.76
C THR A 341 -7.39 -23.24 15.23
N ASN A 342 -8.51 -23.51 15.90
CA ASN A 342 -8.79 -24.76 16.61
C ASN A 342 -7.74 -25.09 17.70
N ILE A 343 -6.94 -24.10 18.11
CA ILE A 343 -6.05 -24.14 19.27
C ILE A 343 -6.82 -23.44 20.40
N SER A 344 -7.70 -24.21 21.05
CA SER A 344 -8.74 -23.69 21.93
C SER A 344 -8.83 -24.48 23.23
N ARG A 345 -9.59 -24.00 24.21
CA ARG A 345 -9.85 -24.75 25.44
C ARG A 345 -10.83 -25.93 25.27
N LEU A 346 -11.23 -26.28 24.05
CA LEU A 346 -12.09 -27.44 23.80
C LEU A 346 -11.29 -28.75 23.88
N ASN A 347 -11.95 -29.83 24.28
CA ASN A 347 -11.31 -31.11 24.60
C ASN A 347 -10.58 -31.73 23.40
N THR A 348 -11.01 -31.46 22.16
CA THR A 348 -10.29 -31.89 20.94
C THR A 348 -8.88 -31.33 20.80
N TYR A 349 -8.61 -30.17 21.39
CA TYR A 349 -7.25 -29.62 21.47
C TYR A 349 -6.58 -29.99 22.79
N LEU A 350 -7.30 -29.92 23.91
CA LEU A 350 -6.74 -30.21 25.23
C LEU A 350 -6.23 -31.65 25.36
N SER A 351 -6.91 -32.63 24.77
CA SER A 351 -6.45 -34.02 24.77
C SER A 351 -5.16 -34.22 23.97
N LYS A 352 -5.01 -33.51 22.84
CA LYS A 352 -3.80 -33.56 22.02
C LYS A 352 -2.55 -33.02 22.72
N ILE A 353 -2.74 -32.15 23.72
CA ILE A 353 -1.66 -31.61 24.55
C ILE A 353 -1.60 -32.27 25.93
N ASN A 354 -2.31 -33.39 26.13
CA ASN A 354 -2.37 -34.15 27.38
C ASN A 354 -2.80 -33.32 28.60
N VAL A 355 -3.70 -32.35 28.40
CA VAL A 355 -4.33 -31.56 29.48
C VAL A 355 -5.69 -32.13 29.88
N ALA A 356 -6.36 -32.84 28.96
CA ALA A 356 -7.60 -33.56 29.22
C ALA A 356 -7.43 -35.03 28.84
N ASP A 357 -8.07 -35.94 29.57
CA ASP A 357 -7.95 -37.38 29.33
C ASP A 357 -8.64 -37.83 28.03
N THR A 358 -9.67 -37.09 27.60
CA THR A 358 -10.46 -37.44 26.41
C THR A 358 -10.79 -36.20 25.57
N ASP A 359 -11.13 -36.41 24.30
CA ASP A 359 -11.61 -35.36 23.40
C ASP A 359 -13.14 -35.15 23.46
N ARG A 360 -13.82 -35.86 24.37
CA ARG A 360 -15.27 -35.88 24.48
C ARG A 360 -15.78 -34.72 25.33
N CYS A 361 -16.87 -34.12 24.90
CA CYS A 361 -17.69 -33.21 25.68
C CYS A 361 -18.48 -34.02 26.73
N GLU A 362 -18.88 -33.37 27.82
CA GLU A 362 -19.80 -33.97 28.82
C GLU A 362 -21.14 -34.43 28.22
N CYS A 363 -21.54 -33.89 27.06
CA CYS A 363 -22.73 -34.39 26.34
C CYS A 363 -22.48 -35.69 25.54
N GLY A 364 -21.30 -36.30 25.66
CA GLY A 364 -20.92 -37.56 25.03
C GLY A 364 -20.32 -37.47 23.61
N MET A 365 -20.45 -36.32 22.94
CA MET A 365 -19.91 -36.09 21.58
C MET A 365 -18.50 -35.54 21.61
N THR A 366 -17.73 -35.70 20.53
CA THR A 366 -16.41 -35.07 20.39
C THR A 366 -16.50 -33.54 20.40
N GLU A 367 -15.75 -32.87 21.28
CA GLU A 367 -15.85 -31.43 21.50
C GLU A 367 -15.06 -30.61 20.48
N THR A 368 -15.56 -30.59 19.24
CA THR A 368 -15.01 -29.77 18.14
C THR A 368 -15.56 -28.35 18.16
N VAL A 369 -14.91 -27.41 17.46
CA VAL A 369 -15.44 -26.05 17.26
C VAL A 369 -16.86 -26.06 16.66
N PRO A 370 -17.19 -26.81 15.58
CA PRO A 370 -18.56 -26.91 15.08
C PRO A 370 -19.54 -27.48 16.11
N HIS A 371 -19.14 -28.50 16.89
CA HIS A 371 -19.98 -29.04 17.95
C HIS A 371 -20.28 -27.98 19.01
N PHE A 372 -19.24 -27.30 19.51
CA PHE A 372 -19.37 -26.23 20.48
C PHE A 372 -20.26 -25.10 19.95
N LEU A 373 -20.01 -24.61 18.73
CA LEU A 373 -20.74 -23.50 18.15
C LEU A 373 -22.19 -23.84 17.81
N PHE A 374 -22.48 -25.04 17.27
CA PHE A 374 -23.77 -25.25 16.59
C PHE A 374 -24.62 -26.40 17.11
N SER A 375 -24.04 -27.37 17.82
CA SER A 375 -24.74 -28.64 18.10
C SER A 375 -24.81 -29.01 19.59
N CYS A 376 -23.91 -28.52 20.44
CA CYS A 376 -23.84 -28.95 21.83
C CYS A 376 -25.14 -28.60 22.60
N PRO A 377 -25.83 -29.57 23.22
CA PRO A 377 -27.10 -29.33 23.90
C PRO A 377 -26.93 -28.53 25.20
N ARG A 378 -25.74 -28.57 25.82
CA ARG A 378 -25.43 -27.82 27.06
C ARG A 378 -25.58 -26.31 26.90
N TRP A 379 -25.30 -25.80 25.71
CA TRP A 379 -25.23 -24.37 25.43
C TRP A 379 -26.43 -23.86 24.63
N ARG A 380 -27.57 -24.57 24.69
CA ARG A 380 -28.74 -24.28 23.86
C ARG A 380 -29.31 -22.88 24.12
N ASN A 381 -29.32 -22.44 25.37
CA ASN A 381 -29.91 -21.17 25.77
C ASN A 381 -29.02 -19.99 25.38
N GLU A 382 -27.72 -20.08 25.64
CA GLU A 382 -26.72 -19.07 25.31
C GLU A 382 -26.63 -18.85 23.79
N ARG A 383 -26.90 -19.90 23.01
CA ARG A 383 -26.80 -19.88 21.54
C ARG A 383 -27.94 -19.17 20.83
N GLN A 384 -29.09 -18.94 21.49
CA GLN A 384 -30.29 -18.42 20.81
C GLN A 384 -30.02 -17.08 20.10
N ALA A 385 -29.34 -16.15 20.76
CA ALA A 385 -28.99 -14.85 20.17
C ALA A 385 -28.07 -14.99 18.94
N MET A 386 -27.07 -15.87 19.01
CA MET A 386 -26.18 -16.15 17.88
C MET A 386 -26.94 -16.80 16.73
N LYS A 387 -27.86 -17.74 17.01
CA LYS A 387 -28.70 -18.39 16.00
C LYS A 387 -29.58 -17.37 15.26
N SER A 388 -30.19 -16.45 15.99
CA SER A 388 -30.97 -15.36 15.39
C SER A 388 -30.11 -14.44 14.54
N ALA A 389 -28.92 -14.06 15.01
CA ALA A 389 -27.99 -13.21 14.28
C ALA A 389 -27.46 -13.86 12.99
N HIS A 390 -27.21 -15.17 12.99
CA HIS A 390 -26.69 -15.87 11.81
C HIS A 390 -27.75 -16.26 10.78
N SER A 391 -29.02 -16.33 11.20
CA SER A 391 -30.16 -16.62 10.31
C SER A 391 -29.90 -17.84 9.40
N SER A 392 -30.03 -17.68 8.08
CA SER A 392 -29.86 -18.74 7.07
C SER A 392 -28.44 -19.31 6.96
N ARG A 393 -27.43 -18.64 7.55
CA ARG A 393 -26.02 -19.04 7.55
C ARG A 393 -25.56 -19.65 8.89
N TYR A 394 -26.49 -20.03 9.76
CA TYR A 394 -26.17 -20.54 11.10
C TYR A 394 -25.18 -21.70 11.15
N TRP A 395 -25.14 -22.60 10.16
CA TRP A 395 -24.24 -23.75 10.15
C TRP A 395 -22.86 -23.46 9.50
N ASP A 396 -22.63 -22.23 9.06
CA ASP A 396 -21.42 -21.84 8.33
C ASP A 396 -20.33 -21.36 9.31
N VAL A 397 -19.32 -22.21 9.53
CA VAL A 397 -18.15 -21.91 10.38
C VAL A 397 -17.38 -20.70 9.84
N SER A 398 -17.22 -20.59 8.51
CA SER A 398 -16.48 -19.48 7.90
C SER A 398 -17.18 -18.17 8.20
N TYR A 399 -18.50 -18.11 7.96
CA TYR A 399 -19.31 -16.95 8.27
C TYR A 399 -19.27 -16.57 9.76
N ALA A 400 -19.51 -17.55 10.65
CA ALA A 400 -19.53 -17.35 12.09
C ALA A 400 -18.22 -16.78 12.64
N LEU A 401 -17.09 -17.09 11.99
CA LEU A 401 -15.75 -16.68 12.40
C LEU A 401 -15.14 -15.56 11.54
N GLY A 402 -15.90 -15.00 10.60
CA GLY A 402 -15.44 -13.88 9.76
C GLY A 402 -14.41 -14.28 8.70
N GLY A 403 -14.50 -15.51 8.20
CA GLY A 403 -13.71 -16.02 7.09
C GLY A 403 -14.51 -16.10 5.79
N TYR A 404 -13.80 -16.09 4.66
CA TYR A 404 -14.40 -16.21 3.33
C TYR A 404 -14.51 -17.69 2.92
N SER A 405 -15.70 -18.09 2.47
CA SER A 405 -16.01 -19.42 1.96
C SER A 405 -16.06 -19.45 0.43
N THR A 406 -15.61 -20.56 -0.16
CA THR A 406 -15.80 -20.85 -1.59
C THR A 406 -17.04 -21.72 -1.85
N ALA A 407 -17.91 -21.89 -0.85
CA ALA A 407 -19.14 -22.64 -1.02
C ALA A 407 -20.08 -21.92 -2.00
N GLU A 408 -20.81 -22.71 -2.78
CA GLU A 408 -21.80 -22.23 -3.73
C GLU A 408 -23.20 -22.72 -3.34
N ARG A 409 -24.20 -21.88 -3.54
CA ARG A 409 -25.61 -22.19 -3.38
C ARG A 409 -26.34 -21.71 -4.63
N ASP A 410 -27.07 -22.61 -5.29
CA ASP A 410 -27.79 -22.32 -6.53
C ASP A 410 -26.90 -21.72 -7.63
N GLY A 411 -25.66 -22.23 -7.76
CA GLY A 411 -24.68 -21.79 -8.75
C GLY A 411 -24.05 -20.41 -8.46
N LYS A 412 -24.26 -19.84 -7.27
CA LYS A 412 -23.66 -18.56 -6.85
C LYS A 412 -22.78 -18.76 -5.61
N LYS A 413 -21.61 -18.13 -5.58
CA LYS A 413 -20.75 -18.08 -4.39
C LYS A 413 -21.50 -17.43 -3.24
N VAL A 414 -21.56 -18.10 -2.10
CA VAL A 414 -22.28 -17.61 -0.90
C VAL A 414 -21.72 -16.28 -0.40
N ASP A 415 -20.41 -16.08 -0.55
CA ASP A 415 -19.70 -14.86 -0.15
C ASP A 415 -19.41 -13.88 -1.32
N GLY A 416 -19.95 -14.16 -2.51
CA GLY A 416 -19.71 -13.33 -3.70
C GLY A 416 -18.25 -13.35 -4.16
N GLU A 417 -17.81 -12.27 -4.82
CA GLU A 417 -16.44 -12.15 -5.30
C GLU A 417 -15.46 -11.74 -4.20
N LYS A 418 -14.35 -12.48 -4.11
CA LYS A 418 -13.33 -12.36 -3.06
C LYS A 418 -12.76 -10.95 -2.93
N ASP A 419 -12.60 -10.22 -4.05
CA ASP A 419 -11.97 -8.89 -4.05
C ASP A 419 -12.85 -7.79 -3.45
N ILE A 420 -14.17 -7.99 -3.40
CA ILE A 420 -15.15 -7.02 -2.90
C ILE A 420 -15.71 -7.46 -1.54
N TRP A 421 -15.62 -8.74 -1.21
CA TRP A 421 -16.13 -9.33 0.03
C TRP A 421 -15.63 -8.64 1.31
N GLN A 422 -16.50 -8.59 2.31
CA GLN A 422 -16.20 -8.13 3.67
C GLN A 422 -16.81 -9.08 4.71
N PRO A 423 -16.14 -9.27 5.86
CA PRO A 423 -16.69 -10.06 6.94
C PRO A 423 -17.89 -9.37 7.59
N ASP A 424 -18.90 -10.15 7.96
CA ASP A 424 -20.03 -9.68 8.75
C ASP A 424 -19.62 -9.56 10.23
N LEU A 425 -19.32 -8.33 10.66
CA LEU A 425 -18.86 -8.07 12.03
C LEU A 425 -19.95 -8.35 13.08
N ASN A 426 -21.24 -8.27 12.73
CA ASN A 426 -22.32 -8.55 13.66
C ASN A 426 -22.42 -10.06 13.92
N ALA A 427 -22.29 -10.88 12.87
CA ALA A 427 -22.24 -12.33 13.01
C ALA A 427 -21.04 -12.77 13.85
N VAL A 428 -19.85 -12.19 13.62
CA VAL A 428 -18.64 -12.49 14.40
C VAL A 428 -18.80 -12.10 15.86
N LYS A 429 -19.33 -10.90 16.15
CA LYS A 429 -19.60 -10.45 17.52
C LYS A 429 -20.59 -11.36 18.23
N ALA A 430 -21.68 -11.75 17.57
CA ALA A 430 -22.65 -12.67 18.13
C ALA A 430 -22.04 -14.05 18.49
N THR A 431 -21.12 -14.56 17.65
CA THR A 431 -20.36 -15.78 17.93
C THR A 431 -19.46 -15.64 19.16
N ILE A 432 -18.78 -14.49 19.28
CA ILE A 432 -17.90 -14.22 20.41
C ILE A 432 -18.70 -14.03 21.70
N ASP A 433 -19.81 -13.30 21.66
CA ASP A 433 -20.68 -13.05 22.80
C ASP A 433 -21.29 -14.36 23.32
N TYR A 434 -21.69 -15.25 22.41
CA TYR A 434 -22.05 -16.62 22.75
C TYR A 434 -20.93 -17.33 23.52
N ALA A 435 -19.72 -17.36 22.96
CA ALA A 435 -18.58 -18.02 23.59
C ALA A 435 -18.21 -17.41 24.95
N ILE A 436 -18.33 -16.09 25.12
CA ILE A 436 -18.15 -15.39 26.40
C ILE A 436 -19.18 -15.86 27.42
N LYS A 437 -20.47 -15.91 27.06
CA LYS A 437 -21.56 -16.34 27.96
C LYS A 437 -21.38 -17.77 28.48
N THR A 438 -20.84 -18.66 27.66
CA THR A 438 -20.58 -20.05 28.09
C THR A 438 -19.43 -20.17 29.11
N GLY A 439 -18.53 -19.19 29.18
CA GLY A 439 -17.28 -19.28 29.95
C GLY A 439 -16.29 -20.36 29.48
N ARG A 440 -16.68 -21.22 28.51
CA ARG A 440 -15.96 -22.44 28.13
C ARG A 440 -14.54 -22.19 27.61
N LEU A 441 -14.33 -21.04 26.95
CA LEU A 441 -13.06 -20.65 26.32
C LEU A 441 -12.24 -19.66 27.14
N GLN A 442 -12.75 -19.23 28.29
CA GLN A 442 -12.05 -18.33 29.20
C GLN A 442 -11.06 -19.10 30.06
N ARG A 443 -10.06 -18.40 30.60
CA ARG A 443 -9.15 -18.97 31.57
C ARG A 443 -9.92 -19.06 32.89
N GLN A 444 -10.17 -20.27 33.38
CA GLN A 444 -10.63 -20.43 34.76
C GLN A 444 -9.54 -19.88 35.67
N MET A 445 -9.91 -18.93 36.53
CA MET A 445 -9.00 -18.33 37.51
C MET A 445 -8.62 -19.34 38.58
#